data_AF-A0A2D4K2Z2-F1
#
_entry.id   AF-A0A2D4K2Z2-F1
#
_cell.length_a   1.000
_cell.length_b   1.000
_cell.length_c   1.000
_cell.angle_alpha   90.00
_cell.angle_beta   90.00
_cell.angle_gamma   90.00
#
_symmetry.space_group_name_H-M   'P 1'
#
loop_
_entity.id
_entity.type
_entity.pdbx_description
1 polymer ?
#
loop_
_entity_poly.entity_id
_entity_poly.type
_entity_poly.pdbx_seq_one_letter_code
_entity_poly.pdbx_strand_id
1 'polypeptide(L)'
;PEPDLEIVVCSGYGKNGALSVLQKSIRPQVVTTFELPGCYDMWTVISPQKAEEATQEEDTQEEGTEKEPSPSEPADDGKRHGFLILSREDSTMILQTGQEIMELDTSGFATQGPTVYSGNIGENRYIVQVSPLGIRLLEGVNQLHFIPVDLGSPIVHCAVADPYVVIMSSEGQVTMFVLKSDTYGGRTHRLTLQKPQLHHQSRVIALCVYRDVSGMFTTEGHSSSSRDELSLRSQSESEAPIQDLSNTVDDEEEMLYGDSSTLFSPTKEEPRRSSFPSADKDSHQYKAEPTHWCMLVRENGTMEVSLVVRPEASSSSGVTEL
;
A
#
# COMPACT_ATOMS: atom_id res chain seq x y z
N PRO A 1 1.74 32.70 -19.42
CA PRO A 1 2.40 32.37 -18.14
C PRO A 1 1.78 33.21 -17.02
N GLU A 2 1.15 32.57 -16.04
CA GLU A 2 0.81 33.27 -14.80
C GLU A 2 2.11 33.72 -14.12
N PRO A 3 2.15 34.94 -13.54
CA PRO A 3 3.34 35.41 -12.86
C PRO A 3 3.64 34.54 -11.63
N ASP A 4 4.92 34.29 -11.39
CA ASP A 4 5.40 33.57 -10.22
C ASP A 4 5.25 34.44 -8.97
N LEU A 5 4.08 34.33 -8.33
CA LEU A 5 3.73 35.13 -7.17
C LEU A 5 3.85 34.34 -5.86
N GLU A 6 4.26 35.04 -4.81
CA GLU A 6 4.20 34.60 -3.43
C GLU A 6 3.62 35.71 -2.56
N ILE A 7 2.96 35.31 -1.47
CA ILE A 7 2.35 36.25 -0.54
C ILE A 7 3.16 36.23 0.75
N VAL A 8 3.69 37.38 1.15
CA VAL A 8 4.38 37.55 2.43
C VAL A 8 3.47 38.27 3.40
N VAL A 9 3.16 37.65 4.53
CA VAL A 9 2.25 38.18 5.55
C VAL A 9 2.99 38.38 6.86
N CYS A 10 2.81 39.55 7.48
CA CYS A 10 3.17 39.75 8.88
C CYS A 10 2.16 39.01 9.77
N SER A 11 2.63 37.97 10.44
CA SER A 11 1.83 37.04 11.24
C SER A 11 2.25 37.08 12.71
N GLY A 12 1.32 36.80 13.61
CA GLY A 12 1.57 36.82 15.06
C GLY A 12 1.78 38.23 15.64
N TYR A 13 2.28 38.29 16.87
CA TYR A 13 2.46 39.54 17.62
C TYR A 13 3.54 39.41 18.70
N GLY A 14 4.27 40.50 18.98
CA GLY A 14 5.28 40.59 20.05
C GLY A 14 6.40 39.56 19.87
N LYS A 15 6.67 38.77 20.93
CA LYS A 15 7.69 37.71 20.91
C LYS A 15 7.39 36.57 19.92
N ASN A 16 6.15 36.47 19.43
CA ASN A 16 5.70 35.47 18.46
C ASN A 16 5.45 36.09 17.07
N GLY A 17 5.97 37.30 16.81
CA GLY A 17 5.87 37.92 15.48
C GLY A 17 6.75 37.17 14.47
N ALA A 18 6.19 36.85 13.32
CA ALA A 18 6.85 36.12 12.24
C ALA A 18 6.40 36.62 10.86
N LEU A 19 7.21 36.40 9.83
CA LEU A 19 6.79 36.52 8.44
C LEU A 19 6.38 35.14 7.93
N SER A 20 5.19 35.06 7.37
CA SER A 20 4.67 33.84 6.72
C SER A 20 4.73 34.03 5.21
N VAL A 21 5.49 33.18 4.52
CA VAL A 21 5.51 33.12 3.05
C VAL A 21 4.55 32.04 2.61
N LEU A 22 3.50 32.43 1.90
CA LEU A 22 2.44 31.55 1.44
C LEU A 22 2.55 31.34 -0.07
N GLN A 23 2.66 30.08 -0.46
CA GLN A 23 2.63 29.64 -1.85
C GLN A 23 1.48 28.64 -2.00
N LYS A 24 0.48 29.00 -2.81
CA LYS A 24 -0.72 28.16 -3.01
C LYS A 24 -0.42 26.95 -3.90
N SER A 25 0.38 27.15 -4.94
CA SER A 25 0.74 26.12 -5.91
C SER A 25 2.07 25.47 -5.54
N ILE A 26 2.17 24.16 -5.71
CA ILE A 26 3.44 23.43 -5.58
C ILE A 26 4.34 23.79 -6.75
N ARG A 27 5.59 24.13 -6.47
CA ARG A 27 6.61 24.43 -7.46
C ARG A 27 7.64 23.29 -7.47
N PRO A 28 7.58 22.34 -8.43
CA PRO A 28 8.54 21.26 -8.47
C PRO A 28 9.94 21.81 -8.80
N GLN A 29 10.94 21.39 -8.04
CA GLN A 29 12.34 21.67 -8.37
C GLN A 29 12.81 20.66 -9.42
N VAL A 30 12.85 21.09 -10.68
CA VAL A 30 13.31 20.24 -11.78
C VAL A 30 14.83 20.11 -11.72
N VAL A 31 15.32 18.93 -11.34
CA VAL A 31 16.76 18.63 -11.24
C VAL A 31 17.35 18.32 -12.62
N THR A 32 16.61 17.55 -13.42
CA THR A 32 17.00 17.16 -14.79
C THR A 32 15.76 17.06 -15.67
N THR A 33 15.94 17.13 -16.99
CA THR A 33 14.86 17.03 -17.99
C THR A 33 15.34 16.22 -19.17
N PHE A 34 14.50 15.28 -19.62
CA PHE A 34 14.73 14.45 -20.79
C PHE A 34 13.60 14.63 -21.79
N GLU A 35 13.93 14.64 -23.08
CA GLU A 35 12.95 14.66 -24.16
C GLU A 35 12.74 13.23 -24.67
N LEU A 36 11.59 12.64 -24.34
CA LEU A 36 11.26 11.25 -24.65
C LEU A 36 10.01 11.19 -25.55
N PRO A 37 10.17 11.34 -26.87
CA PRO A 37 9.04 11.43 -27.78
C PRO A 37 8.26 10.11 -27.87
N GLY A 38 6.94 10.21 -28.02
CA GLY A 38 6.04 9.06 -28.23
C GLY A 38 5.70 8.28 -26.96
N CYS A 39 6.31 8.61 -25.81
CA CYS A 39 5.96 7.99 -24.53
C CYS A 39 4.67 8.62 -23.98
N TYR A 40 3.65 7.81 -23.70
CA TYR A 40 2.35 8.30 -23.18
C TYR A 40 2.01 7.78 -21.78
N ASP A 41 2.74 6.78 -21.28
CA ASP A 41 2.56 6.25 -19.92
C ASP A 41 3.92 5.87 -19.31
N MET A 42 3.99 5.88 -17.98
CA MET A 42 5.23 5.60 -17.26
C MET A 42 5.01 4.96 -15.89
N TRP A 43 5.93 4.07 -15.52
CA TRP A 43 5.97 3.45 -14.19
C TRP A 43 7.41 3.40 -13.68
N THR A 44 7.58 3.60 -12.39
CA THR A 44 8.83 3.30 -11.69
C THR A 44 8.65 2.04 -10.86
N VAL A 45 9.64 1.16 -10.90
CA VAL A 45 9.63 -0.09 -10.13
C VAL A 45 10.90 -0.23 -9.31
N ILE A 46 10.74 -0.73 -8.10
CA ILE A 46 11.87 -1.08 -7.24
C ILE A 46 12.47 -2.38 -7.77
N SER A 47 13.78 -2.39 -7.94
CA SER A 47 14.52 -3.63 -8.17
C SER A 47 15.24 -3.96 -6.87
N PRO A 48 15.17 -5.20 -6.38
CA PRO A 48 16.11 -5.63 -5.37
C PRO A 48 17.50 -5.48 -6.00
N GLN A 49 18.26 -4.48 -5.55
CA GLN A 49 19.67 -4.44 -5.90
C GLN A 49 20.27 -5.69 -5.27
N LYS A 50 20.72 -6.61 -6.13
CA LYS A 50 21.68 -7.59 -5.67
C LYS A 50 22.84 -6.73 -5.17
N ALA A 51 23.19 -6.85 -3.90
CA ALA A 51 24.39 -6.23 -3.36
C ALA A 51 25.58 -6.87 -4.07
N GLU A 52 25.80 -6.48 -5.32
CA GLU A 52 26.98 -6.82 -6.10
C GLU A 52 28.10 -5.97 -5.53
N GLU A 53 28.89 -6.64 -4.69
CA GLU A 53 30.30 -6.37 -4.41
C GLU A 53 30.63 -5.15 -3.54
N ALA A 54 30.19 -5.21 -2.28
CA ALA A 54 30.92 -4.59 -1.15
C ALA A 54 31.79 -5.62 -0.38
N THR A 55 32.05 -6.79 -0.96
CA THR A 55 32.78 -7.91 -0.31
C THR A 55 33.86 -8.57 -1.18
N GLN A 56 34.42 -7.87 -2.16
CA GLN A 56 35.65 -8.29 -2.84
C GLN A 56 36.73 -7.20 -2.79
N GLU A 57 37.07 -6.74 -1.59
CA GLU A 57 38.39 -6.16 -1.29
C GLU A 57 38.85 -6.61 0.13
N GLU A 58 38.79 -7.91 0.40
CA GLU A 58 39.56 -8.53 1.49
C GLU A 58 40.28 -9.77 0.94
N ASP A 59 41.30 -9.54 0.10
CA ASP A 59 42.55 -10.32 0.08
C ASP A 59 43.44 -9.86 -1.09
N THR A 60 44.11 -8.73 -0.92
CA THR A 60 45.47 -8.55 -1.44
C THR A 60 46.15 -7.44 -0.64
N GLN A 61 46.98 -7.83 0.32
CA GLN A 61 48.00 -6.95 0.88
C GLN A 61 48.98 -6.63 -0.25
N GLU A 62 49.13 -5.35 -0.62
CA GLU A 62 50.42 -4.71 -0.93
C GLU A 62 50.25 -3.20 -1.20
N GLU A 63 50.87 -2.41 -0.32
CA GLU A 63 51.44 -1.05 -0.43
C GLU A 63 50.69 0.09 -1.17
N GLY A 64 50.16 1.02 -0.35
CA GLY A 64 50.45 2.45 -0.46
C GLY A 64 49.80 3.25 -1.59
N THR A 65 48.62 3.82 -1.33
CA THR A 65 48.24 5.17 -1.81
C THR A 65 47.00 5.66 -1.04
N GLU A 66 47.07 6.86 -0.48
CA GLU A 66 45.97 7.53 0.22
C GLU A 66 44.85 7.85 -0.78
N LYS A 67 43.73 7.12 -0.73
CA LYS A 67 42.45 7.55 -1.34
C LYS A 67 41.58 8.17 -0.26
N GLU A 68 41.16 9.41 -0.50
CA GLU A 68 40.23 10.14 0.37
C GLU A 68 38.94 9.34 0.61
N PRO A 69 38.39 9.35 1.84
CA PRO A 69 37.12 8.70 2.11
C PRO A 69 35.99 9.49 1.43
N SER A 70 35.37 8.88 0.42
CA SER A 70 34.06 9.32 -0.07
C SER A 70 33.06 9.30 1.09
N PRO A 71 32.19 10.31 1.23
CA PRO A 71 31.23 10.34 2.32
C PRO A 71 30.32 9.14 2.23
N SER A 72 30.25 8.38 3.32
CA SER A 72 29.33 7.27 3.50
C SER A 72 27.90 7.75 3.24
N GLU A 73 27.27 7.25 2.18
CA GLU A 73 25.85 7.47 1.95
C GLU A 73 25.06 6.99 3.19
N PRO A 74 24.01 7.71 3.62
CA PRO A 74 23.16 7.25 4.70
C PRO A 74 22.63 5.86 4.34
N ALA A 75 22.57 4.96 5.33
CA ALA A 75 22.08 3.60 5.19
C ALA A 75 20.76 3.60 4.39
N ASP A 76 20.86 3.20 3.13
CA ASP A 76 19.76 3.27 2.20
C ASP A 76 18.71 2.24 2.61
N ASP A 77 17.46 2.68 2.68
CA ASP A 77 16.32 1.87 3.16
C ASP A 77 15.97 0.69 2.22
N GLY A 78 16.86 0.35 1.28
CA GLY A 78 16.75 -0.75 0.32
C GLY A 78 15.63 -0.58 -0.71
N LYS A 79 15.04 0.62 -0.81
CA LYS A 79 13.83 0.91 -1.59
C LYS A 79 14.08 1.95 -2.69
N ARG A 80 15.25 1.92 -3.32
CA ARG A 80 15.50 2.73 -4.53
C ARG A 80 14.73 2.14 -5.71
N HIS A 81 14.15 3.02 -6.53
CA HIS A 81 13.65 2.59 -7.83
C HIS A 81 14.84 2.13 -8.68
N GLY A 82 14.70 0.96 -9.32
CA GLY A 82 15.74 0.38 -10.16
C GLY A 82 15.47 0.54 -11.65
N PHE A 83 14.20 0.69 -12.05
CA PHE A 83 13.82 0.88 -13.43
C PHE A 83 12.71 1.92 -13.59
N LEU A 84 12.80 2.69 -14.66
CA LEU A 84 11.75 3.54 -15.22
C LEU A 84 11.30 2.92 -16.55
N ILE A 85 10.01 2.57 -16.63
CA ILE A 85 9.40 1.84 -17.73
C ILE A 85 8.45 2.80 -18.44
N LEU A 86 8.65 2.98 -19.75
CA LEU A 86 7.96 3.97 -20.57
C LEU A 86 7.21 3.29 -21.70
N SER A 87 5.90 3.47 -21.76
CA SER A 87 5.05 2.90 -22.81
C SER A 87 4.96 3.82 -24.02
N ARG A 88 5.12 3.24 -25.22
CA ARG A 88 4.88 3.87 -26.53
C ARG A 88 3.84 3.04 -27.29
N GLU A 89 3.32 3.57 -28.40
CA GLU A 89 2.23 2.92 -29.14
C GLU A 89 2.60 1.53 -29.68
N ASP A 90 3.85 1.36 -30.09
CA ASP A 90 4.38 0.15 -30.73
C ASP A 90 5.51 -0.53 -29.94
N SER A 91 5.93 0.05 -28.80
CA SER A 91 7.13 -0.37 -28.08
C SER A 91 7.11 0.04 -26.61
N THR A 92 8.05 -0.49 -25.83
CA THR A 92 8.30 -0.05 -24.45
C THR A 92 9.79 0.23 -24.29
N MET A 93 10.13 1.38 -23.73
CA MET A 93 11.50 1.78 -23.39
C MET A 93 11.75 1.55 -21.91
N ILE A 94 12.90 0.96 -21.58
CA ILE A 94 13.29 0.63 -20.21
C ILE A 94 14.56 1.41 -19.87
N LEU A 95 14.51 2.20 -18.82
CA LEU A 95 15.66 2.94 -18.31
C LEU A 95 16.05 2.36 -16.94
N GLN A 96 17.31 1.94 -16.78
CA GLN A 96 17.86 1.55 -15.50
C GLN A 96 18.29 2.79 -14.73
N THR A 97 17.85 2.90 -13.48
CA THR A 97 18.16 4.03 -12.60
C THR A 97 19.27 3.65 -11.63
N GLY A 98 20.33 4.46 -11.60
CA GLY A 98 21.48 4.32 -10.70
C GLY A 98 22.19 5.67 -10.51
N GLN A 99 23.52 5.67 -10.53
CA GLN A 99 24.31 6.91 -10.58
C GLN A 99 24.00 7.72 -11.85
N GLU A 100 23.74 7.02 -12.95
CA GLU A 100 23.27 7.57 -14.22
C GLU A 100 22.01 6.82 -14.66
N ILE A 101 21.21 7.47 -15.51
CA ILE A 101 20.02 6.86 -16.11
C ILE A 101 20.42 6.37 -17.50
N MET A 102 20.37 5.07 -17.72
CA MET A 102 20.74 4.46 -18.99
C MET A 102 19.61 3.62 -19.57
N GLU A 103 19.47 3.64 -20.90
CA GLU A 103 18.54 2.75 -21.60
C GLU A 103 19.05 1.31 -21.60
N LEU A 104 18.13 0.37 -21.37
CA LEU A 104 18.43 -1.04 -21.26
C LEU A 104 17.87 -1.81 -22.47
N ASP A 105 18.76 -2.13 -23.41
CA ASP A 105 18.41 -2.84 -24.65
C ASP A 105 18.22 -4.35 -24.45
N THR A 106 19.03 -4.96 -23.58
CA THR A 106 19.02 -6.41 -23.32
C THR A 106 18.50 -6.70 -21.93
N SER A 107 17.24 -7.09 -21.84
CA SER A 107 16.60 -7.50 -20.59
C SER A 107 15.46 -8.48 -20.83
N GLY A 108 14.93 -9.05 -19.75
CA GLY A 108 13.73 -9.88 -19.78
C GLY A 108 12.44 -9.10 -20.00
N PHE A 109 12.47 -7.75 -20.00
CA PHE A 109 11.29 -6.93 -20.24
C PHE A 109 10.75 -7.10 -21.67
N ALA A 110 9.44 -6.93 -21.83
CA ALA A 110 8.83 -6.83 -23.15
C ALA A 110 9.04 -5.41 -23.69
N THR A 111 9.87 -5.27 -24.73
CA THR A 111 10.13 -3.98 -25.41
C THR A 111 9.46 -3.89 -26.79
N GLN A 112 9.04 -5.02 -27.35
CA GLN A 112 8.49 -5.15 -28.71
C GLN A 112 7.02 -4.70 -28.85
N GLY A 113 6.43 -4.12 -27.81
CA GLY A 113 5.05 -3.68 -27.81
C GLY A 113 4.75 -2.78 -26.62
N PRO A 114 3.54 -2.20 -26.57
CA PRO A 114 3.13 -1.32 -25.48
C PRO A 114 3.01 -2.10 -24.15
N THR A 115 3.34 -1.41 -23.07
CA THR A 115 3.06 -1.84 -21.70
C THR A 115 1.78 -1.17 -21.23
N VAL A 116 0.85 -1.94 -20.68
CA VAL A 116 -0.41 -1.46 -20.11
C VAL A 116 -0.24 -1.10 -18.63
N TYR A 117 0.61 -1.85 -17.94
CA TYR A 117 0.91 -1.61 -16.53
C TYR A 117 2.25 -2.21 -16.16
N SER A 118 2.97 -1.56 -15.25
CA SER A 118 4.10 -2.16 -14.56
C SER A 118 4.10 -1.81 -13.07
N GLY A 119 4.47 -2.76 -12.22
CA GLY A 119 4.46 -2.56 -10.78
C GLY A 119 5.17 -3.67 -10.01
N ASN A 120 5.36 -3.44 -8.70
CA ASN A 120 5.99 -4.39 -7.80
C ASN A 120 4.98 -5.38 -7.20
N ILE A 121 5.43 -6.62 -6.92
CA ILE A 121 4.67 -7.64 -6.19
C ILE A 121 5.60 -8.51 -5.33
N GLY A 122 5.07 -9.14 -4.28
CA GLY A 122 5.84 -9.98 -3.37
C GLY A 122 6.84 -9.15 -2.57
N GLU A 123 6.36 -8.09 -1.89
CA GLU A 123 7.18 -7.21 -1.06
C GLU A 123 8.36 -6.56 -1.82
N ASN A 124 8.09 -6.05 -3.04
CA ASN A 124 9.08 -5.45 -3.94
C ASN A 124 10.18 -6.40 -4.45
N ARG A 125 10.05 -7.72 -4.22
CA ARG A 125 10.99 -8.70 -4.75
C ARG A 125 10.85 -8.91 -6.26
N TYR A 126 9.61 -8.86 -6.75
CA TYR A 126 9.30 -9.13 -8.14
C TYR A 126 8.69 -7.91 -8.83
N ILE A 127 8.82 -7.91 -10.16
CA ILE A 127 8.26 -6.91 -11.05
C ILE A 127 7.23 -7.61 -11.95
N VAL A 128 6.04 -7.04 -12.06
CA VAL A 128 4.99 -7.48 -12.98
C VAL A 128 4.89 -6.47 -14.09
N GLN A 129 5.06 -6.94 -15.33
CA GLN A 129 4.81 -6.15 -16.53
C GLN A 129 3.63 -6.76 -17.29
N VAL A 130 2.60 -5.96 -17.53
CA VAL A 130 1.39 -6.38 -18.25
C VAL A 130 1.39 -5.74 -19.63
N SER A 131 1.30 -6.56 -20.66
CA SER A 131 1.09 -6.14 -22.04
C SER A 131 -0.32 -6.53 -22.50
N PRO A 132 -0.79 -6.04 -23.67
CA PRO A 132 -2.08 -6.46 -24.20
C PRO A 132 -2.24 -7.97 -24.40
N LEU A 133 -1.12 -8.71 -24.50
CA LEU A 133 -1.07 -10.14 -24.79
C LEU A 133 -0.93 -11.03 -23.54
N GLY A 134 -0.57 -10.47 -22.39
CA GLY A 134 -0.35 -11.28 -21.19
C GLY A 134 0.45 -10.60 -20.09
N ILE A 135 0.83 -11.41 -19.11
CA ILE A 135 1.50 -10.97 -17.88
C ILE A 135 2.89 -11.60 -17.82
N ARG A 136 3.90 -10.75 -17.60
CA ARG A 136 5.29 -11.15 -17.40
C ARG A 136 5.67 -10.91 -15.94
N LEU A 137 6.26 -11.93 -15.31
CA LEU A 137 6.85 -11.82 -13.98
C LEU A 137 8.38 -11.80 -14.12
N LEU A 138 9.03 -10.81 -13.51
CA LEU A 138 10.47 -10.61 -13.54
C LEU A 138 11.05 -10.52 -12.13
N GLU A 139 12.33 -10.89 -12.03
CA GLU A 139 13.18 -10.63 -10.87
C GLU A 139 14.39 -9.82 -11.37
N GLY A 140 14.38 -8.51 -11.10
CA GLY A 140 15.31 -7.58 -11.72
C GLY A 140 15.16 -7.56 -13.25
N VAL A 141 16.27 -7.78 -13.96
CA VAL A 141 16.30 -7.88 -15.44
C VAL A 141 15.89 -9.27 -15.95
N ASN A 142 15.78 -10.27 -15.08
CA ASN A 142 15.53 -11.65 -15.49
C ASN A 142 14.03 -11.93 -15.56
N GLN A 143 13.56 -12.41 -16.71
CA GLN A 143 12.20 -12.93 -16.83
C GLN A 143 12.11 -14.29 -16.12
N LEU A 144 11.24 -14.41 -15.12
CA LEU A 144 10.93 -15.68 -14.49
C LEU A 144 9.97 -16.49 -15.34
N HIS A 145 8.83 -15.90 -15.71
CA HIS A 145 7.85 -16.56 -16.57
C HIS A 145 6.96 -15.55 -17.29
N PHE A 146 6.31 -16.03 -18.35
CA PHE A 146 5.30 -15.29 -19.10
C PHE A 146 4.01 -16.12 -19.14
N ILE A 147 2.88 -15.49 -18.82
CA ILE A 147 1.55 -16.09 -18.89
C ILE A 147 0.82 -15.41 -20.05
N PRO A 148 0.65 -16.10 -21.20
CA PRO A 148 -0.23 -15.60 -22.25
C PRO A 148 -1.65 -15.59 -21.70
N VAL A 149 -2.37 -14.51 -21.97
CA VAL A 149 -3.75 -14.34 -21.53
C VAL A 149 -4.62 -14.16 -22.77
N ASP A 150 -5.55 -15.07 -22.96
CA ASP A 150 -6.54 -15.00 -24.02
C ASP A 150 -7.93 -14.81 -23.42
N LEU A 151 -8.41 -13.56 -23.50
CA LEU A 151 -9.76 -13.14 -23.08
C LEU A 151 -10.64 -12.82 -24.31
N GLY A 152 -10.22 -13.22 -25.51
CA GLY A 152 -10.86 -12.83 -26.78
C GLY A 152 -10.66 -11.36 -27.19
N SER A 153 -10.15 -10.52 -26.29
CA SER A 153 -9.87 -9.10 -26.51
C SER A 153 -8.63 -8.66 -25.71
N PRO A 154 -7.90 -7.61 -26.16
CA PRO A 154 -6.64 -7.20 -25.52
C PRO A 154 -6.86 -6.70 -24.09
N ILE A 155 -5.86 -6.90 -23.23
CA ILE A 155 -5.82 -6.33 -21.89
C ILE A 155 -5.67 -4.80 -22.01
N VAL A 156 -6.51 -4.05 -21.30
CA VAL A 156 -6.49 -2.57 -21.29
C VAL A 156 -6.28 -1.96 -19.91
N HIS A 157 -6.46 -2.75 -18.85
CA HIS A 157 -6.30 -2.25 -17.49
C HIS A 157 -5.75 -3.33 -16.56
N CYS A 158 -4.96 -2.92 -15.58
CA CYS A 158 -4.42 -3.79 -14.54
C CYS A 158 -4.35 -3.04 -13.21
N ALA A 159 -4.66 -3.73 -12.12
CA ALA A 159 -4.51 -3.25 -10.76
C ALA A 159 -3.84 -4.32 -9.89
N VAL A 160 -2.92 -3.90 -9.02
CA VAL A 160 -2.13 -4.79 -8.17
C VAL A 160 -2.34 -4.41 -6.71
N ALA A 161 -2.62 -5.42 -5.89
CA ALA A 161 -2.60 -5.33 -4.44
C ALA A 161 -1.97 -6.60 -3.88
N ASP A 162 -0.68 -6.54 -3.59
CA ASP A 162 0.16 -7.68 -3.19
C ASP A 162 -0.54 -8.61 -2.18
N PRO A 163 -0.76 -9.91 -2.50
CA PRO A 163 -0.19 -10.71 -3.60
C PRO A 163 -1.07 -10.89 -4.85
N TYR A 164 -2.06 -10.02 -5.07
CA TYR A 164 -3.03 -10.14 -6.16
C TYR A 164 -2.75 -9.21 -7.32
N VAL A 165 -2.94 -9.72 -8.54
CA VAL A 165 -2.93 -8.97 -9.79
C VAL A 165 -4.27 -9.18 -10.48
N VAL A 166 -5.00 -8.11 -10.75
CA VAL A 166 -6.29 -8.16 -11.43
C VAL A 166 -6.16 -7.44 -12.77
N ILE A 167 -6.56 -8.11 -13.85
CA ILE A 167 -6.53 -7.57 -15.21
C ILE A 167 -7.93 -7.48 -15.79
N MET A 168 -8.12 -6.53 -16.72
CA MET A 168 -9.35 -6.34 -17.46
C MET A 168 -9.06 -6.24 -18.96
N SER A 169 -9.85 -6.96 -19.77
CA SER A 169 -9.83 -6.81 -21.22
C SER A 169 -10.65 -5.61 -21.69
N SER A 170 -10.46 -5.20 -22.94
CA SER A 170 -11.28 -4.15 -23.54
C SER A 170 -12.77 -4.50 -23.53
N GLU A 171 -13.18 -5.76 -23.67
CA GLU A 171 -14.58 -6.17 -23.56
C GLU A 171 -15.11 -6.28 -22.11
N GLY A 172 -14.31 -5.88 -21.11
CA GLY A 172 -14.69 -5.90 -19.70
C GLY A 172 -14.69 -7.29 -19.07
N GLN A 173 -13.93 -8.24 -19.63
CA GLN A 173 -13.66 -9.51 -18.99
C GLN A 173 -12.58 -9.31 -17.91
N VAL A 174 -12.84 -9.77 -16.70
CA VAL A 174 -11.94 -9.63 -15.55
C VAL A 174 -11.33 -10.96 -15.18
N THR A 175 -10.03 -10.97 -14.92
CA THR A 175 -9.30 -12.15 -14.46
C THR A 175 -8.34 -11.76 -13.35
N MET A 176 -8.16 -12.64 -12.36
CA MET A 176 -7.26 -12.42 -11.24
C MET A 176 -6.16 -13.47 -11.20
N PHE A 177 -4.98 -13.05 -10.78
CA PHE A 177 -3.82 -13.88 -10.52
C PHE A 177 -3.36 -13.64 -9.08
N VAL A 178 -2.85 -14.70 -8.45
CA VAL A 178 -2.26 -14.63 -7.12
C VAL A 178 -0.83 -15.14 -7.18
N LEU A 179 0.08 -14.39 -6.57
CA LEU A 179 1.47 -14.80 -6.41
C LEU A 179 1.54 -15.88 -5.31
N LYS A 180 1.93 -17.09 -5.69
CA LYS A 180 2.17 -18.21 -4.76
C LYS A 180 3.65 -18.60 -4.80
N SER A 181 4.18 -19.05 -3.67
CA SER A 181 5.49 -19.73 -3.64
C SER A 181 5.35 -21.10 -4.29
N ASP A 182 6.28 -21.47 -5.16
CA ASP A 182 6.37 -22.85 -5.65
C ASP A 182 6.88 -23.75 -4.52
N THR A 183 6.21 -24.86 -4.26
CA THR A 183 6.55 -25.81 -3.19
C THR A 183 7.42 -26.96 -3.67
N TYR A 184 7.54 -27.19 -4.99
CA TYR A 184 8.17 -28.39 -5.54
C TYR A 184 9.54 -28.15 -6.19
N GLY A 185 9.96 -26.91 -6.43
CA GLY A 185 11.18 -26.64 -7.20
C GLY A 185 11.76 -25.25 -7.06
N GLY A 186 12.34 -24.95 -5.89
CA GLY A 186 13.12 -23.73 -5.65
C GLY A 186 12.32 -22.61 -4.96
N ARG A 187 13.02 -21.64 -4.36
CA ARG A 187 12.44 -20.46 -3.68
C ARG A 187 11.82 -19.45 -4.67
N THR A 188 11.21 -19.93 -5.75
CA THR A 188 10.65 -19.10 -6.81
C THR A 188 9.15 -18.92 -6.60
N HIS A 189 8.63 -17.76 -6.98
CA HIS A 189 7.20 -17.49 -6.92
C HIS A 189 6.61 -17.53 -8.33
N ARG A 190 5.35 -17.94 -8.42
CA ARG A 190 4.62 -18.01 -9.68
C ARG A 190 3.26 -17.37 -9.55
N LEU A 191 2.84 -16.64 -10.58
CA LEU A 191 1.47 -16.18 -10.69
C LEU A 191 0.56 -17.34 -11.09
N THR A 192 -0.47 -17.59 -10.28
CA THR A 192 -1.47 -18.63 -10.51
C THR A 192 -2.82 -17.99 -10.81
N LEU A 193 -3.51 -18.49 -11.83
CA LEU A 193 -4.82 -18.00 -12.23
C LEU A 193 -5.86 -18.34 -11.15
N GLN A 194 -6.54 -17.32 -10.64
CA GLN A 194 -7.67 -17.45 -9.75
C GLN A 194 -8.88 -16.79 -10.43
N LYS A 195 -9.78 -17.60 -10.99
CA LYS A 195 -10.99 -17.07 -11.64
C LYS A 195 -11.93 -16.49 -10.58
N PRO A 196 -12.21 -15.17 -10.58
CA PRO A 196 -13.19 -14.62 -9.66
C PRO A 196 -14.59 -15.05 -10.11
N GLN A 197 -15.45 -15.42 -9.15
CA GLN A 197 -16.85 -15.75 -9.41
C GLN A 197 -17.66 -14.46 -9.56
N LEU A 198 -17.48 -13.76 -10.69
CA LEU A 198 -18.22 -12.53 -10.97
C LEU A 198 -19.48 -12.85 -11.76
N HIS A 199 -20.61 -12.30 -11.31
CA HIS A 199 -21.86 -12.40 -12.08
C HIS A 199 -21.74 -11.58 -13.37
N HIS A 200 -22.04 -12.20 -14.51
CA HIS A 200 -21.88 -11.60 -15.85
C HIS A 200 -23.13 -10.82 -16.32
N GLN A 201 -23.76 -10.04 -15.44
CA GLN A 201 -25.01 -9.35 -15.80
C GLN A 201 -24.80 -8.09 -16.65
N SER A 202 -23.64 -7.43 -16.55
CA SER A 202 -23.28 -6.22 -17.32
C SER A 202 -21.77 -6.13 -17.48
N ARG A 203 -21.28 -5.49 -18.54
CA ARG A 203 -19.86 -5.27 -18.79
C ARG A 203 -19.22 -4.42 -17.68
N VAL A 204 -18.01 -4.80 -17.25
CA VAL A 204 -17.18 -4.00 -16.33
C VAL A 204 -16.47 -2.91 -17.13
N ILE A 205 -16.52 -1.68 -16.64
CA ILE A 205 -15.94 -0.50 -17.30
C ILE A 205 -14.71 0.05 -16.58
N ALA A 206 -14.60 -0.19 -15.27
CA ALA A 206 -13.45 0.21 -14.47
C ALA A 206 -13.27 -0.75 -13.28
N LEU A 207 -12.03 -0.92 -12.84
CA LEU A 207 -11.71 -1.70 -11.65
C LEU A 207 -10.56 -1.08 -10.86
N CYS A 208 -10.56 -1.34 -9.56
CA CYS A 208 -9.40 -1.14 -8.70
C CYS A 208 -9.29 -2.25 -7.65
N VAL A 209 -8.10 -2.40 -7.09
CA VAL A 209 -7.84 -3.34 -6.00
C VAL A 209 -7.23 -2.56 -4.86
N TYR A 210 -7.66 -2.86 -3.65
CA TYR A 210 -7.29 -2.16 -2.43
C TYR A 210 -6.84 -3.16 -1.37
N ARG A 211 -5.72 -2.86 -0.72
CA ARG A 211 -5.23 -3.58 0.46
C ARG A 211 -5.52 -2.74 1.68
N ASP A 212 -6.50 -3.16 2.47
CA ASP A 212 -6.80 -2.53 3.75
C ASP A 212 -5.80 -2.99 4.80
N VAL A 213 -5.09 -2.02 5.39
CA VAL A 213 -4.20 -2.23 6.55
C VAL A 213 -4.72 -1.53 7.80
N SER A 214 -5.85 -0.82 7.68
CA SER A 214 -6.51 -0.10 8.77
C SER A 214 -7.47 -0.97 9.57
N GLY A 215 -8.05 -2.00 8.93
CA GLY A 215 -9.08 -2.86 9.51
C GLY A 215 -10.47 -2.21 9.52
N MET A 216 -10.67 -1.09 8.81
CA MET A 216 -11.99 -0.45 8.68
C MET A 216 -12.95 -1.27 7.82
N PHE A 217 -12.43 -2.00 6.83
CA PHE A 217 -13.26 -2.85 6.00
C PHE A 217 -13.42 -4.22 6.66
N THR A 218 -14.64 -4.51 7.11
CA THR A 218 -15.00 -5.79 7.72
C THR A 218 -16.24 -6.36 7.06
N THR A 219 -16.33 -7.68 7.00
CA THR A 219 -17.58 -8.38 6.67
C THR A 219 -18.20 -8.90 7.97
N GLU A 220 -19.52 -9.03 8.04
CA GLU A 220 -20.22 -9.50 9.26
C GLU A 220 -19.71 -10.88 9.75
N GLY A 221 -19.03 -11.65 8.89
CA GLY A 221 -18.37 -12.91 9.24
C GLY A 221 -17.04 -12.80 10.00
N HIS A 222 -16.39 -11.63 10.00
CA HIS A 222 -15.11 -11.39 10.69
C HIS A 222 -15.24 -10.62 12.02
N SER A 223 -16.45 -10.15 12.38
CA SER A 223 -16.68 -9.50 13.67
C SER A 223 -16.80 -10.47 14.86
N SER A 224 -16.91 -11.78 14.62
CA SER A 224 -17.07 -12.79 15.68
C SER A 224 -15.75 -13.32 16.23
N SER A 225 -14.63 -13.21 15.51
CA SER A 225 -13.36 -13.82 15.94
C SER A 225 -12.55 -12.99 16.94
N SER A 226 -12.94 -11.75 17.24
CA SER A 226 -12.22 -10.89 18.19
C SER A 226 -12.92 -10.71 19.55
N ARG A 227 -14.12 -11.29 19.73
CA ARG A 227 -14.87 -11.21 21.01
C ARG A 227 -14.82 -12.46 21.88
N ASP A 228 -14.47 -13.63 21.34
CA ASP A 228 -14.61 -14.90 22.08
C ASP A 228 -13.37 -15.37 22.87
N GLU A 229 -12.20 -14.72 22.75
CA GLU A 229 -11.00 -15.12 23.52
C GLU A 229 -10.85 -14.46 24.91
N LEU A 230 -11.78 -13.60 25.33
CA LEU A 230 -11.75 -12.97 26.66
C LEU A 230 -12.79 -13.51 27.65
N SER A 231 -13.57 -14.52 27.27
CA SER A 231 -14.70 -15.01 28.09
C SER A 231 -14.42 -16.31 28.88
N LEU A 232 -13.24 -16.92 28.73
CA LEU A 232 -12.88 -18.17 29.43
C LEU A 232 -11.93 -17.91 30.60
N ARG A 233 -12.33 -17.04 31.54
CA ARG A 233 -11.80 -17.00 32.92
C ARG A 233 -12.54 -15.96 33.75
N SER A 234 -13.69 -16.36 34.30
CA SER A 234 -14.04 -16.08 35.70
C SER A 234 -15.47 -16.53 36.02
N GLN A 235 -15.64 -16.96 37.26
CA GLN A 235 -16.89 -17.12 38.02
C GLN A 235 -17.56 -18.51 38.01
N SER A 236 -17.00 -19.36 38.86
CA SER A 236 -17.79 -20.17 39.80
C SER A 236 -18.27 -19.28 40.95
N GLU A 237 -19.58 -19.13 41.12
CA GLU A 237 -20.37 -19.49 42.32
C GLU A 237 -21.77 -18.84 42.30
N SER A 238 -22.67 -19.57 42.93
CA SER A 238 -24.13 -19.48 42.99
C SER A 238 -24.71 -18.26 43.73
N GLU A 239 -25.86 -17.77 43.25
CA GLU A 239 -27.17 -17.69 43.94
C GLU A 239 -28.06 -16.56 43.36
N ALA A 240 -29.32 -16.88 43.06
CA ALA A 240 -30.43 -15.93 42.87
C ALA A 240 -30.98 -15.50 44.27
N PRO A 241 -31.88 -14.49 44.47
CA PRO A 241 -32.89 -13.96 43.52
C PRO A 241 -33.28 -12.43 43.61
N ILE A 242 -33.94 -11.97 42.53
CA ILE A 242 -35.12 -11.04 42.38
C ILE A 242 -35.20 -9.68 43.12
N GLN A 243 -35.39 -8.58 42.34
CA GLN A 243 -36.26 -7.37 42.48
C GLN A 243 -35.55 -6.11 41.92
N ASP A 244 -36.14 -5.04 41.38
CA ASP A 244 -37.42 -4.67 40.74
C ASP A 244 -37.18 -3.25 40.14
N LEU A 245 -37.77 -2.97 38.97
CA LEU A 245 -38.22 -1.67 38.41
C LEU A 245 -37.58 -0.31 38.84
N SER A 246 -37.09 0.50 37.88
CA SER A 246 -37.75 1.77 37.46
C SER A 246 -36.93 2.61 36.45
N ASN A 247 -37.57 2.90 35.31
CA ASN A 247 -37.32 4.07 34.47
C ASN A 247 -37.74 5.35 35.21
N THR A 248 -37.05 6.47 35.01
CA THR A 248 -37.62 7.75 34.54
C THR A 248 -36.55 8.85 34.39
N VAL A 249 -36.44 9.37 33.17
CA VAL A 249 -36.28 10.80 32.75
C VAL A 249 -36.00 11.85 33.84
N ASP A 250 -34.94 12.65 33.64
CA ASP A 250 -35.00 14.13 33.61
C ASP A 250 -33.67 14.70 33.05
N ASP A 251 -33.70 15.21 31.82
CA ASP A 251 -32.55 15.77 31.09
C ASP A 251 -33.03 17.03 30.36
N GLU A 252 -33.08 18.18 31.04
CA GLU A 252 -33.28 19.46 30.32
C GLU A 252 -32.88 20.79 31.02
N GLU A 253 -32.16 20.83 32.15
CA GLU A 253 -31.81 22.13 32.80
C GLU A 253 -30.32 22.50 32.95
N GLU A 254 -29.34 21.68 32.54
CA GLU A 254 -27.91 22.01 32.79
C GLU A 254 -27.22 22.85 31.70
N MET A 255 -27.87 23.14 30.56
CA MET A 255 -27.22 23.84 29.44
C MET A 255 -27.32 25.37 29.44
N LEU A 256 -27.78 26.03 30.51
CA LEU A 256 -28.13 27.46 30.43
C LEU A 256 -27.26 28.48 31.16
N TYR A 257 -26.20 28.15 31.91
CA TYR A 257 -25.32 29.22 32.43
C TYR A 257 -23.85 28.80 32.50
N GLY A 258 -23.11 29.21 31.47
CA GLY A 258 -21.68 29.41 31.59
C GLY A 258 -21.39 30.66 32.41
N ASP A 259 -20.42 30.58 33.32
CA ASP A 259 -19.76 31.79 33.79
C ASP A 259 -18.27 31.53 34.06
N SER A 260 -17.46 32.47 33.55
CA SER A 260 -16.02 32.49 33.70
C SER A 260 -15.61 33.50 34.76
N SER A 261 -14.50 33.19 35.43
CA SER A 261 -13.60 34.06 36.19
C SER A 261 -13.90 34.32 37.68
N THR A 262 -13.02 33.81 38.54
CA THR A 262 -12.32 34.62 39.56
C THR A 262 -10.97 33.98 39.92
N LEU A 263 -9.95 34.85 39.97
CA LEU A 263 -8.54 34.61 40.30
C LEU A 263 -8.31 34.32 41.79
N PHE A 264 -7.13 33.75 42.11
CA PHE A 264 -6.32 33.77 43.34
C PHE A 264 -5.91 32.38 43.89
N SER A 265 -4.60 32.22 44.12
CA SER A 265 -3.87 31.07 44.72
C SER A 265 -3.00 31.59 45.89
N PRO A 266 -2.25 30.79 46.69
CA PRO A 266 -2.36 29.36 47.04
C PRO A 266 -2.32 29.12 48.59
N THR A 267 -2.74 27.94 49.07
CA THR A 267 -2.26 27.40 50.37
C THR A 267 -1.95 25.92 50.27
N LYS A 268 -0.81 25.58 50.84
CA LYS A 268 -0.04 24.33 50.79
C LYS A 268 -0.48 23.41 51.92
N GLU A 269 -0.79 22.14 51.63
CA GLU A 269 -0.35 20.97 52.42
C GLU A 269 -0.73 19.65 51.73
N GLU A 270 0.29 18.82 51.50
CA GLU A 270 0.25 17.44 51.03
C GLU A 270 0.00 16.50 52.22
N PRO A 271 -0.57 15.28 52.07
CA PRO A 271 0.29 14.18 51.62
C PRO A 271 -0.39 13.07 50.80
N ARG A 272 0.38 12.57 49.81
CA ARG A 272 0.48 11.17 49.37
C ARG A 272 -0.81 10.44 49.00
N ARG A 273 -1.01 10.24 47.69
CA ARG A 273 -1.52 8.98 47.12
C ARG A 273 -1.16 8.84 45.65
N SER A 274 -0.60 7.67 45.35
CA SER A 274 -0.57 6.97 44.05
C SER A 274 -0.09 7.75 42.82
N SER A 275 1.16 7.46 42.46
CA SER A 275 1.64 7.26 41.09
C SER A 275 0.55 7.36 40.01
N PHE A 276 0.59 8.44 39.24
CA PHE A 276 0.04 8.45 37.89
C PHE A 276 0.71 7.32 37.11
N PRO A 277 -0.02 6.40 36.45
CA PRO A 277 0.60 5.60 35.42
C PRO A 277 1.02 6.58 34.32
N SER A 278 2.30 6.52 33.99
CA SER A 278 2.84 7.08 32.76
C SER A 278 1.90 6.76 31.61
N ALA A 279 1.64 7.75 30.76
CA ALA A 279 1.07 7.53 29.43
C ALA A 279 2.11 6.86 28.48
N ASP A 280 2.91 5.94 29.00
CA ASP A 280 3.56 4.87 28.26
C ASP A 280 2.63 3.64 28.36
N LYS A 281 1.42 3.78 27.82
CA LYS A 281 0.81 2.62 27.22
C LYS A 281 1.36 2.61 25.82
N ASP A 282 2.40 1.80 25.63
CA ASP A 282 2.66 1.14 24.37
C ASP A 282 1.30 0.90 23.72
N SER A 283 1.02 1.64 22.66
CA SER A 283 0.01 1.21 21.72
C SER A 283 0.56 -0.10 21.20
N HIS A 284 0.19 -1.20 21.85
CA HIS A 284 0.16 -2.49 21.21
C HIS A 284 -0.66 -2.25 19.96
N GLN A 285 0.07 -1.99 18.89
CA GLN A 285 -0.41 -1.73 17.56
C GLN A 285 -1.12 -3.03 17.22
N TYR A 286 -2.42 -3.08 17.47
CA TYR A 286 -3.28 -4.11 16.89
C TYR A 286 -3.19 -3.87 15.39
N LYS A 287 -2.15 -4.44 14.76
CA LYS A 287 -2.03 -4.49 13.32
C LYS A 287 -3.12 -5.45 12.88
N ALA A 288 -4.25 -4.88 12.46
CA ALA A 288 -5.30 -5.64 11.81
C ALA A 288 -4.67 -6.46 10.67
N GLU A 289 -5.11 -7.71 10.53
CA GLU A 289 -4.65 -8.54 9.42
C GLU A 289 -5.05 -7.86 8.10
N PRO A 290 -4.11 -7.69 7.14
CA PRO A 290 -4.44 -7.01 5.90
C PRO A 290 -5.51 -7.76 5.11
N THR A 291 -6.59 -7.06 4.76
CA THR A 291 -7.65 -7.60 3.90
C THR A 291 -7.56 -6.99 2.50
N HIS A 292 -8.04 -7.72 1.49
CA HIS A 292 -7.91 -7.34 0.09
C HIS A 292 -9.29 -7.20 -0.52
N TRP A 293 -9.52 -6.10 -1.24
CA TRP A 293 -10.82 -5.72 -1.77
C TRP A 293 -10.69 -5.39 -3.24
N CYS A 294 -11.64 -5.84 -4.04
CA CYS A 294 -11.76 -5.45 -5.44
C CYS A 294 -13.03 -4.62 -5.61
N MET A 295 -12.89 -3.44 -6.20
CA MET A 295 -14.01 -2.57 -6.54
C MET A 295 -14.17 -2.56 -8.05
N LEU A 296 -15.40 -2.72 -8.51
CA LEU A 296 -15.77 -2.85 -9.92
C LEU A 296 -16.89 -1.87 -10.23
N VAL A 297 -16.81 -1.18 -11.36
CA VAL A 297 -17.90 -0.34 -11.88
C VAL A 297 -18.38 -0.95 -13.19
N ARG A 298 -19.70 -1.04 -13.35
CA ARG A 298 -20.35 -1.62 -14.52
C ARG A 298 -21.06 -0.57 -15.37
N GLU A 299 -21.28 -0.92 -16.63
CA GLU A 299 -21.95 -0.07 -17.62
C GLU A 299 -23.39 0.31 -17.24
N ASN A 300 -24.10 -0.58 -16.51
CA ASN A 300 -25.43 -0.31 -15.96
C ASN A 300 -25.44 0.71 -14.79
N GLY A 301 -24.28 1.26 -14.41
CA GLY A 301 -24.12 2.23 -13.32
C GLY A 301 -23.96 1.61 -11.93
N THR A 302 -23.92 0.28 -11.80
CA THR A 302 -23.70 -0.37 -10.51
C THR A 302 -22.22 -0.39 -10.14
N MET A 303 -21.94 -0.14 -8.86
CA MET A 303 -20.62 -0.37 -8.26
C MET A 303 -20.69 -1.58 -7.34
N GLU A 304 -19.78 -2.53 -7.53
CA GLU A 304 -19.65 -3.75 -6.72
C GLU A 304 -18.34 -3.71 -5.95
N VAL A 305 -18.40 -4.08 -4.67
CA VAL A 305 -17.23 -4.24 -3.81
C VAL A 305 -17.20 -5.68 -3.34
N SER A 306 -16.10 -6.38 -3.60
CA SER A 306 -15.93 -7.80 -3.29
C SER A 306 -14.67 -8.02 -2.47
N LEU A 307 -14.78 -8.81 -1.40
CA LEU A 307 -13.63 -9.29 -0.64
C LEU A 307 -12.86 -10.31 -1.51
N VAL A 308 -11.56 -10.08 -1.67
CA VAL A 308 -10.65 -11.00 -2.34
C VAL A 308 -10.14 -11.99 -1.30
N VAL A 309 -10.77 -13.16 -1.25
CA VAL A 309 -10.40 -14.20 -0.28
C VAL A 309 -9.14 -14.93 -0.74
N ARG A 310 -8.19 -15.16 0.19
CA ARG A 310 -7.06 -16.06 -0.02
C ARG A 310 -7.58 -17.49 -0.18
N PRO A 311 -7.34 -18.16 -1.31
CA PRO A 311 -7.57 -19.60 -1.41
C PRO A 311 -6.42 -20.30 -0.69
N GLU A 312 -6.44 -20.29 0.65
CA GLU A 312 -5.85 -21.28 1.56
C GLU A 312 -6.04 -20.87 3.03
N ALA A 313 -7.21 -21.20 3.54
CA ALA A 313 -7.38 -21.92 4.81
C ALA A 313 -8.48 -22.98 4.58
N SER A 314 -8.30 -23.83 3.55
CA SER A 314 -9.15 -25.00 3.37
C SER A 314 -8.73 -26.10 4.33
N SER A 315 -9.12 -25.94 5.59
CA SER A 315 -9.36 -27.05 6.52
C SER A 315 -10.72 -26.87 7.17
N SER A 316 -11.78 -26.99 6.39
CA SER A 316 -12.99 -27.74 6.73
C SER A 316 -14.05 -27.49 5.67
N SER A 317 -14.53 -28.59 5.11
CA SER A 317 -15.77 -28.67 4.37
C SER A 317 -16.92 -28.15 5.22
N GLY A 318 -17.53 -27.05 4.80
CA GLY A 318 -18.80 -26.56 5.31
C GLY A 318 -19.62 -26.07 4.14
N VAL A 319 -20.40 -26.97 3.53
CA VAL A 319 -21.49 -26.60 2.65
C VAL A 319 -22.49 -25.80 3.51
N THR A 320 -22.83 -24.60 3.09
CA THR A 320 -24.06 -23.95 3.53
C THR A 320 -24.68 -23.31 2.29
N GLU A 321 -25.58 -24.08 1.67
CA GLU A 321 -26.60 -23.55 0.78
C GLU A 321 -27.51 -22.62 1.58
N LEU A 322 -27.88 -21.49 0.98
CA LEU A 322 -29.16 -20.82 1.21
C LEU A 322 -30.13 -21.25 0.12
#